data_AF-A0A0B8WV93-F1
#
_entry.id   AF-A0A0B8WV93-F1
#
_cell.length_a   1.000
_cell.length_b   1.000
_cell.length_c   1.000
_cell.angle_alpha   90.00
_cell.angle_beta   90.00
_cell.angle_gamma   90.00
#
_symmetry.space_group_name_H-M   'P 1'
#
loop_
_entity.id
_entity.type
_entity.pdbx_description
1 polymer ?
#
loop_
_entity_poly.entity_id
_entity_poly.type
_entity_poly.pdbx_seq_one_letter_code
_entity_poly.pdbx_strand_id
1 'polypeptide(L)'
;MLLALLLFLGAAGLIFAYLGEPDPKPKGEGVSAKLKSEKYEKSVNKHLMLTNERMELERQRMAVENARLLNTDFNRTEPQPAYRNNETLDLSMDNRAAELANELGRGEKKEQALSPDEIVQKELFNQQQMHEYSQAYKEEYARQFIENARRGGYRVILSEDLSRVISVQPLKRGNSNSMELFGGGDDILQ
;
A
#
# COMPACT_ATOMS: atom_id res chain seq x y z
N MET A 1 -60.69 49.43 -25.88
CA MET A 1 -60.73 47.96 -26.00
C MET A 1 -59.58 47.40 -26.85
N LEU A 2 -59.35 47.90 -28.07
CA LEU A 2 -58.25 47.46 -28.95
C LEU A 2 -56.85 47.62 -28.35
N LEU A 3 -56.60 48.71 -27.62
CA LEU A 3 -55.31 49.01 -27.01
C LEU A 3 -54.96 48.09 -25.82
N ALA A 4 -55.98 47.65 -25.07
CA ALA A 4 -55.80 46.68 -23.98
C ALA A 4 -55.47 45.28 -24.50
N LEU A 5 -56.02 44.90 -25.65
CA LEU A 5 -55.80 43.60 -26.28
C LEU A 5 -54.38 43.50 -26.88
N LEU A 6 -53.89 44.60 -27.46
CA LEU A 6 -52.52 44.72 -27.95
C LEU A 6 -51.47 44.62 -26.83
N LEU A 7 -51.78 45.17 -25.66
CA LEU A 7 -50.90 45.12 -24.49
C LEU A 7 -50.83 43.70 -23.90
N PHE A 8 -51.95 42.96 -23.91
CA PHE A 8 -51.97 41.54 -23.50
C PHE A 8 -51.20 40.63 -24.47
N LEU A 9 -51.28 40.84 -25.79
CA LEU A 9 -50.47 40.08 -26.74
C LEU A 9 -48.97 40.40 -26.60
N GLY A 10 -48.60 41.66 -26.35
CA GLY A 10 -47.21 42.04 -26.11
C GLY A 10 -46.64 41.40 -24.84
N ALA A 11 -47.41 41.36 -23.75
CA ALA A 11 -47.01 40.71 -22.51
C ALA A 11 -46.88 39.18 -22.65
N ALA A 12 -47.79 38.53 -23.38
CA ALA A 12 -47.71 37.10 -23.64
C ALA A 12 -46.49 36.71 -24.49
N GLY A 13 -46.14 37.53 -25.48
CA GLY A 13 -44.94 37.34 -26.29
C GLY A 13 -43.63 37.48 -25.50
N LEU A 14 -43.56 38.41 -24.55
CA LEU A 14 -42.39 38.59 -23.67
C LEU A 14 -42.20 37.43 -22.69
N ILE A 15 -43.29 36.86 -22.16
CA ILE A 15 -43.22 35.69 -21.28
C ILE A 15 -42.72 34.46 -22.05
N PHE A 16 -43.17 34.27 -23.30
CA PHE A 16 -42.68 33.17 -24.14
C PHE A 16 -41.21 33.34 -24.56
N ALA A 17 -40.76 34.59 -24.81
CA ALA A 17 -39.36 34.86 -25.10
C ALA A 17 -38.46 34.61 -23.86
N TYR A 18 -38.95 34.93 -22.66
CA TYR A 18 -38.20 34.74 -21.42
C TYR A 18 -38.16 33.26 -20.96
N LEU A 19 -39.21 32.47 -21.20
CA LEU A 19 -39.21 31.03 -20.90
C LEU A 19 -38.61 30.16 -22.02
N GLY A 20 -38.42 30.72 -23.22
CA GLY A 20 -37.94 30.01 -24.40
C GLY A 20 -36.42 30.06 -24.60
N GLU A 21 -35.65 30.68 -23.69
CA GLU A 21 -34.20 30.68 -23.75
C GLU A 21 -33.68 29.30 -23.30
N PRO A 22 -33.15 28.45 -24.21
CA PRO A 22 -32.52 27.22 -23.79
C PRO A 22 -31.26 27.57 -23.00
N ASP A 23 -31.15 27.01 -21.79
CA ASP A 23 -29.97 27.12 -20.95
C ASP A 23 -28.68 27.07 -21.79
N PRO A 24 -27.75 28.03 -21.64
CA PRO A 24 -26.47 27.95 -22.32
C PRO A 24 -25.77 26.68 -21.85
N LYS A 25 -25.77 25.64 -22.72
CA LYS A 25 -25.01 24.41 -22.52
C LYS A 25 -23.60 24.78 -22.06
N PRO A 26 -23.14 24.34 -20.87
CA PRO A 26 -21.82 24.69 -20.39
C PRO A 26 -20.77 24.15 -21.36
N LYS A 27 -20.08 25.05 -22.05
CA LYS A 27 -18.96 24.72 -22.92
C LYS A 27 -17.80 24.19 -22.06
N GLY A 28 -17.51 22.91 -22.21
CA GLY A 28 -16.15 22.35 -22.21
C GLY A 28 -15.35 22.43 -20.91
N GLU A 29 -15.46 21.37 -20.11
CA GLU A 29 -14.63 20.99 -18.96
C GLU A 29 -13.14 20.67 -19.32
N GLY A 30 -12.46 21.50 -20.11
CA GLY A 30 -11.07 21.23 -20.53
C GLY A 30 -9.98 21.67 -19.53
N VAL A 31 -10.27 22.66 -18.68
CA VAL A 31 -9.27 23.29 -17.81
C VAL A 31 -9.33 22.75 -16.37
N SER A 32 -10.50 22.32 -15.90
CA SER A 32 -10.68 21.84 -14.53
C SER A 32 -10.08 20.45 -14.29
N ALA A 33 -10.07 19.56 -15.30
CA ALA A 33 -9.54 18.21 -15.17
C ALA A 33 -8.01 18.19 -14.99
N LYS A 34 -7.27 19.04 -15.72
CA LYS A 34 -5.80 19.18 -15.58
C LYS A 34 -5.39 19.82 -14.25
N LEU A 35 -6.08 20.86 -13.81
CA LEU A 35 -5.81 21.50 -12.51
C LEU A 35 -6.18 20.60 -11.33
N LYS A 36 -7.22 19.76 -11.49
CA LYS A 36 -7.57 18.73 -10.51
C LYS A 36 -6.53 17.62 -10.50
N SER A 37 -6.10 17.10 -11.66
CA SER A 37 -5.10 16.03 -11.73
C SER A 37 -3.78 16.45 -11.08
N GLU A 38 -3.31 17.67 -11.31
CA GLU A 38 -2.07 18.17 -10.70
C GLU A 38 -2.16 18.28 -9.17
N LYS A 39 -3.32 18.67 -8.63
CA LYS A 39 -3.55 18.69 -7.16
C LYS A 39 -3.58 17.29 -6.57
N TYR A 40 -4.18 16.32 -7.27
CA TYR A 40 -4.19 14.93 -6.84
C TYR A 40 -2.80 14.30 -6.95
N GLU A 41 -2.04 14.57 -8.00
CA GLU A 41 -0.65 14.15 -8.16
C GLU A 41 0.23 14.69 -7.01
N LYS A 42 0.11 15.99 -6.70
CA LYS A 42 0.82 16.60 -5.56
C LYS A 42 0.42 15.97 -4.23
N SER A 43 -0.87 15.69 -4.02
CA SER A 43 -1.37 15.04 -2.81
C SER A 43 -0.85 13.61 -2.66
N VAL A 44 -0.87 12.82 -3.74
CA VAL A 44 -0.43 11.42 -3.71
C VAL A 44 1.09 11.35 -3.55
N ASN A 45 1.84 12.19 -4.26
CA ASN A 45 3.29 12.27 -4.09
C ASN A 45 3.67 12.70 -2.66
N LYS A 46 2.94 13.64 -2.07
CA LYS A 46 3.12 14.01 -0.66
C LYS A 46 2.83 12.83 0.27
N HIS A 47 1.80 12.03 -0.02
CA HIS A 47 1.49 10.85 0.77
C HIS A 47 2.58 9.78 0.63
N LEU A 48 3.05 9.48 -0.58
CA LEU A 48 4.15 8.54 -0.81
C LEU A 48 5.43 9.00 -0.12
N MET A 49 5.74 10.30 -0.16
CA MET A 49 6.87 10.87 0.55
C MET A 49 6.74 10.68 2.07
N LEU A 50 5.59 11.03 2.66
CA LEU A 50 5.33 10.85 4.09
C LEU A 50 5.36 9.38 4.51
N THR A 51 4.85 8.48 3.67
CA THR A 51 4.87 7.04 3.94
C THR A 51 6.29 6.49 3.87
N ASN A 52 7.10 6.93 2.89
CA ASN A 52 8.50 6.54 2.79
C ASN A 52 9.30 7.05 4.00
N GLU A 53 9.11 8.32 4.38
CA GLU A 53 9.74 8.91 5.57
C GLU A 53 9.35 8.16 6.84
N ARG A 54 8.06 7.82 6.99
CA ARG A 54 7.58 7.03 8.13
C ARG A 54 8.20 5.63 8.16
N MET A 55 8.29 4.98 7.00
CA MET A 55 8.90 3.65 6.88
C MET A 55 10.40 3.69 7.19
N GLU A 56 11.09 4.75 6.78
CA GLU A 56 12.50 4.97 7.08
C GLU A 56 12.73 5.22 8.57
N LEU A 57 11.91 6.05 9.21
CA LEU A 57 11.93 6.24 10.66
C LEU A 57 11.62 4.96 11.43
N GLU A 58 10.70 4.15 10.93
CA GLU A 58 10.35 2.86 11.53
C GLU A 58 11.50 1.85 11.40
N ARG A 59 12.17 1.81 10.24
CA ARG A 59 13.39 1.02 10.05
C ARG A 59 14.51 1.47 10.97
N GLN A 60 14.72 2.77 11.11
CA GLN A 60 15.72 3.31 12.04
C GLN A 60 15.37 2.97 13.50
N ARG A 61 14.10 3.07 13.89
CA ARG A 61 13.65 2.65 15.23
C ARG A 61 13.88 1.17 15.47
N MET A 62 13.51 0.30 14.52
CA MET A 62 13.79 -1.13 14.60
C MET A 62 15.29 -1.41 14.68
N ALA A 63 16.12 -0.71 13.90
CA ALA A 63 17.57 -0.87 13.97
C ALA A 63 18.14 -0.46 15.34
N VAL A 64 17.66 0.65 15.91
CA VAL A 64 18.06 1.11 17.25
C VAL A 64 17.55 0.16 18.33
N GLU A 65 16.32 -0.36 18.22
CA GLU A 65 15.77 -1.35 19.14
C GLU A 65 16.54 -2.66 19.06
N ASN A 66 16.87 -3.13 17.87
CA ASN A 66 17.66 -4.34 17.67
C ASN A 66 19.10 -4.15 18.20
N ALA A 67 19.74 -3.02 17.92
CA ALA A 67 21.04 -2.67 18.50
C ALA A 67 20.96 -2.53 20.02
N ARG A 68 19.85 -2.01 20.56
CA ARG A 68 19.61 -1.95 22.00
C ARG A 68 19.43 -3.35 22.58
N LEU A 69 18.69 -4.24 21.92
CA LEU A 69 18.51 -5.64 22.32
C LEU A 69 19.81 -6.44 22.26
N LEU A 70 20.71 -6.14 21.32
CA LEU A 70 22.05 -6.71 21.27
C LEU A 70 22.97 -6.19 22.39
N ASN A 71 22.77 -4.94 22.83
CA ASN A 71 23.57 -4.32 23.89
C ASN A 71 22.98 -4.50 25.31
N THR A 72 21.67 -4.70 25.43
CA THR A 72 21.05 -5.16 26.66
C THR A 72 21.26 -6.66 26.72
N ASP A 73 21.74 -7.19 27.84
CA ASP A 73 21.93 -8.62 28.09
C ASP A 73 20.58 -9.41 28.00
N PHE A 74 19.92 -9.47 26.85
CA PHE A 74 18.64 -10.16 26.66
C PHE A 74 18.82 -11.70 26.73
N ASN A 75 20.08 -12.16 26.69
CA ASN A 75 20.47 -13.54 27.00
C ASN A 75 20.89 -13.76 28.46
N ARG A 76 20.82 -12.76 29.35
CA ARG A 76 20.79 -13.00 30.80
C ARG A 76 19.38 -13.41 31.20
N THR A 77 18.95 -14.57 30.74
CA THR A 77 18.01 -15.35 31.52
C THR A 77 18.78 -15.81 32.75
N GLU A 78 18.76 -15.02 33.82
CA GLU A 78 19.09 -15.60 35.11
C GLU A 78 18.05 -16.71 35.35
N PRO A 79 18.47 -17.97 35.51
CA PRO A 79 17.53 -19.04 35.80
C PRO A 79 16.75 -18.64 37.06
N GLN A 80 15.43 -18.85 37.06
CA GLN A 80 14.65 -18.77 38.29
C GLN A 80 15.38 -19.60 39.37
N PRO A 81 15.43 -19.16 40.64
CA PRO A 81 16.23 -19.84 41.67
C PRO A 81 15.82 -21.30 41.89
N ALA A 82 14.61 -21.70 41.49
CA ALA A 82 14.15 -23.10 41.49
C ALA A 82 14.79 -23.98 40.37
N TYR A 83 15.38 -23.37 39.34
CA TYR A 83 16.08 -23.99 38.21
C TYR A 83 17.57 -23.59 38.13
N ARG A 84 18.10 -22.90 39.16
CA ARG A 84 19.55 -22.76 39.35
C ARG A 84 20.09 -24.10 39.89
N ASN A 85 20.11 -25.11 39.04
CA ASN A 85 21.02 -26.23 39.26
C ASN A 85 22.42 -25.66 39.05
N ASN A 86 23.12 -25.40 40.15
CA ASN A 86 24.55 -25.08 40.14
C ASN A 86 25.41 -26.25 39.64
N GLU A 87 24.78 -27.36 39.26
CA GLU A 87 25.37 -28.43 38.49
C GLU A 87 25.18 -28.09 37.00
N THR A 88 26.14 -27.34 36.44
CA THR A 88 26.64 -27.74 35.12
C THR A 88 26.91 -29.23 35.23
N LEU A 89 26.05 -30.06 34.62
CA LEU A 89 26.21 -31.50 34.68
C LEU A 89 27.59 -31.77 34.09
N ASP A 90 28.55 -32.13 34.94
CA ASP A 90 29.89 -32.45 34.52
C ASP A 90 29.85 -33.79 33.80
N LEU A 91 29.56 -33.68 32.50
CA LEU A 91 29.46 -34.79 31.56
C LEU A 91 30.84 -35.21 31.04
N SER A 92 31.93 -34.68 31.59
CA SER A 92 33.29 -35.14 31.26
C SER A 92 33.50 -36.63 31.51
N MET A 93 32.64 -37.24 32.32
CA MET A 93 32.67 -38.65 32.69
C MET A 93 31.87 -39.57 31.74
N ASP A 94 30.97 -39.03 30.90
CA ASP A 94 30.12 -39.85 30.01
C ASP A 94 30.02 -39.25 28.59
N ASN A 95 30.87 -39.75 27.69
CA ASN A 95 30.96 -39.31 26.30
C ASN A 95 29.62 -39.41 25.55
N ARG A 96 28.76 -40.39 25.87
CA ARG A 96 27.45 -40.52 25.20
C ARG A 96 26.49 -39.43 25.58
N ALA A 97 26.48 -39.05 26.85
CA ALA A 97 25.60 -37.99 27.34
C ALA A 97 26.06 -36.62 26.82
N ALA A 98 27.37 -36.40 26.68
CA ALA A 98 27.91 -35.20 26.04
C ALA A 98 27.56 -35.13 24.55
N GLU A 99 27.66 -36.24 23.81
CA GLU A 99 27.25 -36.31 22.39
C GLU A 99 25.75 -36.04 22.22
N LEU A 100 24.89 -36.65 23.04
CA LEU A 100 23.44 -36.47 22.98
C LEU A 100 23.03 -35.03 23.35
N ALA A 101 23.72 -34.41 24.31
CA ALA A 101 23.49 -33.00 24.66
C ALA A 101 23.89 -32.05 23.51
N ASN A 102 25.00 -32.33 22.82
CA ASN A 102 25.42 -31.59 21.63
C ASN A 102 24.42 -31.77 20.47
N GLU A 103 23.93 -32.99 20.23
CA GLU A 103 22.95 -33.30 19.18
C GLU A 103 21.60 -32.63 19.43
N LEU A 104 21.19 -32.48 20.70
CA LEU A 104 19.99 -31.74 21.11
C LEU A 104 20.18 -30.22 21.20
N GLY A 105 21.36 -29.70 20.83
CA GLY A 105 21.66 -28.26 20.90
C GLY A 105 21.72 -27.69 22.32
N ARG A 106 21.87 -28.54 23.34
CA ARG A 106 21.96 -28.21 24.77
C ARG A 106 23.38 -28.31 25.32
N GLY A 107 24.34 -28.73 24.50
CA GLY A 107 25.75 -28.76 24.85
C GLY A 107 26.37 -27.36 24.93
N GLU A 108 27.66 -27.31 25.24
CA GLU A 108 28.39 -26.05 25.30
C GLU A 108 28.29 -25.32 23.95
N LYS A 109 27.71 -24.11 23.98
CA LYS A 109 27.70 -23.21 22.83
C LYS A 109 29.14 -22.80 22.56
N LYS A 110 29.82 -23.54 21.69
CA LYS A 110 31.07 -23.09 21.09
C LYS A 110 30.73 -21.88 20.24
N GLU A 111 31.04 -20.69 20.73
CA GLU A 111 31.09 -19.50 19.89
C GLU A 111 32.10 -19.81 18.78
N GLN A 112 31.60 -20.11 17.58
CA GLN A 112 32.44 -20.25 16.41
C GLN A 112 33.05 -18.87 16.18
N ALA A 113 34.34 -18.72 16.46
CA ALA A 113 35.09 -17.54 16.11
C ALA A 113 35.09 -17.44 14.58
N LEU A 114 34.11 -16.70 14.05
CA LEU A 114 33.93 -16.52 12.62
C LEU A 114 35.21 -15.90 12.04
N SER A 115 35.75 -16.54 11.02
CA SER A 115 36.85 -15.95 10.26
C SER A 115 36.39 -14.61 9.66
N PRO A 116 37.25 -13.58 9.52
CA PRO A 116 36.90 -12.33 8.85
C PRO A 116 36.25 -12.54 7.47
N ASP A 117 36.67 -13.57 6.73
CA ASP A 117 36.09 -13.92 5.44
C ASP A 117 34.65 -14.43 5.56
N GLU A 118 34.33 -15.20 6.61
CA GLU A 118 32.98 -15.69 6.87
C GLU A 118 32.04 -14.56 7.28
N ILE A 119 32.56 -13.55 8.00
CA ILE A 119 31.80 -12.34 8.34
C ILE A 119 31.43 -11.57 7.07
N VAL A 120 32.40 -11.37 6.17
CA VAL A 120 32.17 -10.66 4.90
C VAL A 120 31.19 -11.42 3.99
N GLN A 121 31.33 -12.74 3.87
CA GLN A 121 30.42 -13.57 3.08
C GLN A 121 29.00 -13.55 3.64
N LYS A 122 28.86 -13.67 4.97
CA LYS A 122 27.56 -13.56 5.64
C LYS A 122 26.91 -12.21 5.40
N GLU A 123 27.69 -11.12 5.47
CA GLU A 123 27.19 -9.78 5.23
C GLU A 123 26.73 -9.59 3.77
N LEU A 124 27.54 -10.02 2.80
CA LEU A 124 27.18 -9.99 1.37
C LEU A 124 25.90 -10.79 1.08
N PHE A 125 25.78 -11.97 1.67
CA PHE A 125 24.60 -12.83 1.51
C PHE A 125 23.36 -12.19 2.13
N ASN A 126 23.48 -11.61 3.34
CA ASN A 126 22.38 -10.90 3.98
C ASN A 126 21.94 -9.69 3.15
N GLN A 127 22.89 -8.93 2.61
CA GLN A 127 22.58 -7.77 1.76
C GLN A 127 21.83 -8.20 0.49
N GLN A 128 22.25 -9.28 -0.17
CA GLN A 128 21.55 -9.81 -1.34
C GLN A 128 20.12 -10.22 -0.99
N GLN A 129 19.92 -10.98 0.09
CA GLN A 129 18.57 -11.35 0.53
C GLN A 129 17.72 -10.12 0.85
N MET A 130 18.26 -9.15 1.58
CA MET A 130 17.54 -7.92 1.92
C MET A 130 17.13 -7.14 0.67
N HIS A 131 17.97 -7.11 -0.36
CA HIS A 131 17.62 -6.51 -1.65
C HIS A 131 16.46 -7.24 -2.34
N GLU A 132 16.52 -8.57 -2.43
CA GLU A 132 15.45 -9.39 -3.01
C GLU A 132 14.12 -9.21 -2.26
N TYR A 133 14.14 -9.29 -0.93
CA TYR A 133 12.96 -9.05 -0.09
C TYR A 133 12.41 -7.63 -0.29
N SER A 134 13.28 -6.63 -0.42
CA SER A 134 12.84 -5.25 -0.64
C SER A 134 12.16 -5.05 -2.00
N GLN A 135 12.61 -5.76 -3.04
CA GLN A 135 12.01 -5.71 -4.37
C GLN A 135 10.63 -6.39 -4.37
N ALA A 136 10.54 -7.61 -3.87
CA ALA A 136 9.28 -8.34 -3.75
C ALA A 136 8.23 -7.57 -2.93
N TYR A 137 8.65 -6.92 -1.83
CA TYR A 137 7.77 -6.07 -1.03
C TYR A 137 7.25 -4.85 -1.81
N LYS A 138 8.13 -4.17 -2.57
CA LYS A 138 7.74 -3.03 -3.41
C LYS A 138 6.77 -3.45 -4.51
N GLU A 139 6.97 -4.61 -5.11
CA GLU A 139 6.08 -5.19 -6.12
C GLU A 139 4.68 -5.46 -5.58
N GLU A 140 4.58 -6.12 -4.42
CA GLU A 140 3.29 -6.40 -3.78
C GLU A 140 2.58 -5.11 -3.36
N TYR A 141 3.32 -4.14 -2.81
CA TYR A 141 2.76 -2.84 -2.47
C TYR A 141 2.24 -2.10 -3.71
N ALA A 142 3.02 -2.07 -4.79
CA ALA A 142 2.64 -1.47 -6.06
C ALA A 142 1.38 -2.14 -6.65
N ARG A 143 1.30 -3.46 -6.58
CA ARG A 143 0.13 -4.24 -7.02
C ARG A 143 -1.12 -3.86 -6.24
N GLN A 144 -1.04 -3.85 -4.91
CA GLN A 144 -2.15 -3.47 -4.04
C GLN A 144 -2.58 -2.01 -4.29
N PHE A 145 -1.62 -1.11 -4.49
CA PHE A 145 -1.89 0.28 -4.79
C PHE A 145 -2.65 0.46 -6.11
N ILE A 146 -2.21 -0.21 -7.18
CA ILE A 146 -2.90 -0.19 -8.49
C ILE A 146 -4.29 -0.82 -8.37
N GLU A 147 -4.45 -1.90 -7.61
CA GLU A 147 -5.74 -2.56 -7.43
C GLU A 147 -6.72 -1.67 -6.66
N ASN A 148 -6.26 -1.03 -5.58
CA ASN A 148 -7.07 -0.08 -4.81
C ASN A 148 -7.46 1.13 -5.65
N ALA A 149 -6.55 1.66 -6.48
CA ALA A 149 -6.86 2.74 -7.39
C ALA A 149 -7.88 2.31 -8.46
N ARG A 150 -7.76 1.08 -9.00
CA ARG A 150 -8.71 0.52 -9.96
C ARG A 150 -10.10 0.35 -9.35
N ARG A 151 -10.20 -0.15 -8.11
CA ARG A 151 -11.46 -0.22 -7.35
C ARG A 151 -12.06 1.17 -7.13
N GLY A 152 -11.22 2.17 -6.90
CA GLY A 152 -11.59 3.58 -6.83
C GLY A 152 -11.99 4.23 -8.17
N GLY A 153 -11.88 3.50 -9.29
CA GLY A 153 -12.21 4.01 -10.63
C GLY A 153 -11.08 4.78 -11.30
N TYR A 154 -9.82 4.53 -10.93
CA TYR A 154 -8.64 5.18 -11.50
C TYR A 154 -7.66 4.16 -12.09
N ARG A 155 -7.10 4.48 -13.24
CA ARG A 155 -5.98 3.79 -13.87
C ARG A 155 -4.72 4.53 -13.49
N VAL A 156 -3.84 3.87 -12.76
CA VAL A 156 -2.57 4.44 -12.29
C VAL A 156 -1.42 3.71 -12.98
N ILE A 157 -0.46 4.47 -13.51
CA ILE A 157 0.78 3.94 -14.10
C ILE A 157 1.93 4.36 -13.19
N LEU A 158 2.70 3.40 -12.71
CA LEU A 158 3.89 3.61 -11.88
C LEU A 158 5.16 3.61 -12.75
N SER A 159 6.25 4.19 -12.23
CA SER A 159 7.59 4.10 -12.80
C SER A 159 8.14 2.67 -12.76
N GLU A 160 9.13 2.37 -13.60
CA GLU A 160 9.81 1.07 -13.62
C GLU A 160 10.36 0.66 -12.25
N ASP A 161 10.89 1.62 -11.49
CA ASP A 161 11.39 1.40 -10.11
C ASP A 161 10.27 1.26 -9.05
N LEU A 162 9.01 1.28 -9.46
CA LEU A 162 7.80 1.21 -8.62
C LEU A 162 7.69 2.29 -7.53
N SER A 163 8.57 3.30 -7.57
CA SER A 163 8.73 4.31 -6.53
C SER A 163 7.87 5.55 -6.73
N ARG A 164 7.41 5.82 -7.95
CA ARG A 164 6.68 7.06 -8.31
C ARG A 164 5.51 6.78 -9.24
N VAL A 165 4.48 7.61 -9.14
CA VAL A 165 3.33 7.59 -10.05
C VAL A 165 3.64 8.45 -11.27
N ILE A 166 3.55 7.89 -12.47
CA ILE A 166 3.73 8.61 -13.74
C ILE A 166 2.42 9.26 -14.18
N SER A 167 1.30 8.55 -14.07
CA SER A 167 0.01 9.11 -14.50
C SER A 167 -1.17 8.47 -13.77
N VAL A 168 -2.23 9.26 -13.59
CA VAL A 168 -3.51 8.84 -13.04
C VAL A 168 -4.61 9.28 -14.00
N GLN A 169 -5.39 8.33 -14.50
CA GLN A 169 -6.52 8.60 -15.40
C GLN A 169 -7.79 8.03 -14.78
N PRO A 170 -8.90 8.77 -14.68
CA PRO A 170 -10.17 8.19 -14.28
C PRO A 170 -10.61 7.16 -15.32
N LEU A 171 -10.93 5.94 -14.89
CA LEU A 171 -11.71 5.02 -15.73
C LEU A 171 -13.09 5.65 -15.88
N LYS A 172 -13.44 6.04 -17.11
CA LYS A 172 -14.83 6.27 -17.46
C LYS A 172 -15.57 4.97 -17.17
N ARG A 173 -16.35 4.92 -16.09
CA ARG A 173 -17.36 3.88 -15.90
C ARG A 173 -18.30 4.04 -17.10
N GLY A 174 -18.19 3.15 -18.08
CA GLY A 174 -19.27 2.97 -19.04
C GLY A 174 -20.55 2.78 -18.23
N ASN A 175 -21.57 3.58 -18.54
CA ASN A 175 -22.85 3.67 -17.85
C ASN A 175 -23.25 2.34 -17.17
N SER A 176 -23.08 2.25 -15.85
CA SER A 176 -23.63 1.16 -15.03
C SER A 176 -25.14 1.31 -14.80
N ASN A 177 -25.82 2.00 -15.73
CA ASN A 177 -27.28 2.22 -15.75
C ASN A 177 -27.98 1.43 -16.87
N SER A 178 -27.27 0.58 -17.62
CA SER A 178 -27.90 -0.50 -18.39
C SER A 178 -27.90 -1.79 -17.55
N MET A 179 -28.50 -1.72 -16.36
CA MET A 179 -29.00 -2.91 -15.70
C MET A 179 -30.35 -3.18 -16.36
N GLU A 180 -30.36 -4.18 -17.25
CA GLU A 180 -31.56 -4.74 -17.88
C GLU A 180 -32.58 -5.06 -16.77
N LEU A 181 -33.51 -4.15 -16.57
CA LEU A 181 -34.63 -4.29 -15.65
C LEU A 181 -35.88 -4.02 -16.49
N PHE A 182 -36.65 -5.09 -16.70
CA PHE A 182 -37.94 -5.24 -17.39
C PHE A 182 -37.92 -5.63 -18.87
N GLY A 183 -38.36 -6.87 -19.11
CA GLY A 183 -38.72 -7.40 -20.43
C GLY A 183 -39.06 -8.90 -20.44
N GLY A 184 -39.62 -9.47 -19.37
CA GLY A 184 -40.25 -10.78 -19.44
C GLY A 184 -41.63 -10.66 -20.08
N GLY A 185 -41.91 -11.48 -21.09
CA GLY A 185 -43.22 -11.58 -21.73
C GLY A 185 -43.16 -12.44 -22.99
N ASP A 186 -43.61 -13.68 -22.84
CA ASP A 186 -44.24 -14.57 -23.82
C ASP A 186 -44.05 -14.27 -25.32
N ASP A 187 -43.45 -15.21 -26.04
CA ASP A 187 -44.00 -15.65 -27.32
C ASP A 187 -43.77 -17.16 -27.49
N ILE A 188 -44.79 -17.89 -27.04
CA ILE A 188 -45.13 -19.24 -27.44
C ILE A 188 -45.94 -19.12 -28.75
N LEU A 189 -45.56 -19.92 -29.77
CA LEU A 189 -46.22 -20.21 -31.06
C LEU A 189 -45.73 -19.43 -32.29
N GLN A 190 -44.89 -20.09 -33.09
CA GLN A 190 -45.27 -20.58 -34.44
C GLN A 190 -44.38 -21.74 -34.87
#